data_AF-A0AAV5K260-F1
#
_entry.id   AF-A0AAV5K260-F1
#
_cell.length_a   1.000
_cell.length_b   1.000
_cell.length_c   1.000
_cell.angle_alpha   90.00
_cell.angle_beta   90.00
_cell.angle_gamma   90.00
#
_symmetry.space_group_name_H-M   'P 1'
#
loop_
_entity.id
_entity.type
_entity.pdbx_description
1 polymer ?
#
loop_
_entity_poly.entity_id
_entity_poly.type
_entity_poly.pdbx_seq_one_letter_code
_entity_poly.pdbx_strand_id
1 'polypeptide(L)'
;MDSWHIGQCLHIPGALFQAFCQLRHSEAPESYNSLLLLDKQNDAPSTSMEFCVLDQQFSVNLFAACCRLLYTIVKHHKSECERCIAVLEESVSVLLHCLETKNAHLAVRRGCFSWELEEGVKCAGFLRRIYEEIRQQKDALAQHSFKFLSTYIWVYSGCGPLKAGIQREIDEALRPGVYALIDACSTNDLQYLHTVFGEGPCRNTLAGLQHDYKRNFQYEGKV
;
A
#
# COMPACT_ATOMS: atom_id res chain seq x y z
N MET A 1 6.92 2.85 25.41
CA MET A 1 6.03 3.64 24.54
C MET A 1 4.62 3.20 24.89
N ASP A 2 3.74 4.09 25.31
CA ASP A 2 2.39 3.68 25.72
C ASP A 2 1.58 3.20 24.50
N SER A 3 0.62 2.30 24.70
CA SER A 3 -0.21 1.71 23.64
C SER A 3 -0.84 2.73 22.69
N TRP A 4 -1.24 3.90 23.20
CA TRP A 4 -1.85 4.95 22.38
C TRP A 4 -0.87 5.61 21.40
N HIS A 5 0.40 5.76 21.80
CA HIS A 5 1.44 6.28 20.91
C HIS A 5 1.71 5.31 19.76
N ILE A 6 1.67 4.00 20.03
CA ILE A 6 1.89 2.98 19.00
C ILE A 6 0.77 3.03 17.96
N GLY A 7 -0.49 3.15 18.39
CA GLY A 7 -1.63 3.34 17.48
C GLY A 7 -1.47 4.58 16.59
N GLN A 8 -1.01 5.70 17.16
CA GLN A 8 -0.72 6.92 16.38
C GLN A 8 0.43 6.72 15.40
N CYS A 9 1.51 6.05 15.80
CA CYS A 9 2.62 5.75 14.90
C CYS A 9 2.20 4.83 13.73
N LEU A 10 1.27 3.91 13.97
CA LEU A 10 0.67 3.09 12.91
C LEU A 10 -0.20 3.93 11.96
N HIS A 11 -0.86 4.96 12.45
CA HIS A 11 -1.74 5.82 11.65
C HIS A 11 -1.00 6.85 10.78
N ILE A 12 0.15 7.37 11.24
CA ILE A 12 0.91 8.42 10.55
C ILE A 12 1.17 8.10 9.06
N PRO A 13 1.67 6.91 8.68
CA PRO A 13 1.86 6.55 7.28
C PRO A 13 0.60 6.66 6.43
N GLY A 14 -0.53 6.12 6.91
CA GLY A 14 -1.81 6.17 6.22
C GLY A 14 -2.28 7.61 6.03
N ALA A 15 -2.26 8.42 7.10
CA ALA A 15 -2.71 9.81 7.03
C ALA A 15 -1.89 10.67 6.06
N LEU A 16 -0.56 10.52 6.08
CA LEU A 16 0.33 11.27 5.19
C LEU A 16 0.06 10.94 3.72
N PHE A 17 0.02 9.64 3.39
CA PHE A 17 -0.16 9.22 2.00
C PHE A 17 -1.59 9.30 1.51
N GLN A 18 -2.59 9.28 2.40
CA GLN A 18 -3.98 9.51 2.03
C GLN A 18 -4.17 10.94 1.52
N ALA A 19 -3.57 11.94 2.18
CA ALA A 19 -3.56 13.31 1.70
C ALA A 19 -2.89 13.42 0.31
N PHE A 20 -1.78 12.70 0.10
CA PHE A 20 -1.11 12.67 -1.21
C PHE A 20 -1.96 12.00 -2.30
N CYS A 21 -2.62 10.89 -1.99
CA CYS A 21 -3.55 10.24 -2.91
C CYS A 21 -4.70 11.19 -3.30
N GLN A 22 -5.30 11.87 -2.33
CA GLN A 22 -6.37 12.85 -2.59
C GLN A 22 -5.92 13.99 -3.51
N LEU A 23 -4.69 14.50 -3.33
CA LEU A 23 -4.12 15.50 -4.23
C LEU A 23 -3.95 14.95 -5.66
N ARG A 24 -3.48 13.71 -5.83
CA ARG A 24 -3.42 13.04 -7.15
C ARG A 24 -4.80 12.84 -7.79
N HIS A 25 -5.86 12.71 -7.00
CA HIS A 25 -7.24 12.57 -7.49
C HIS A 25 -7.87 13.92 -7.89
N SER A 26 -7.56 14.99 -7.15
CA SER A 26 -8.15 16.31 -7.35
C SER A 26 -7.61 17.06 -8.58
N GLU A 27 -6.51 16.61 -9.20
CA GLU A 27 -5.96 17.20 -10.43
C GLU A 27 -6.77 16.88 -11.72
N ALA A 28 -7.96 16.27 -11.61
CA ALA A 28 -8.97 16.22 -12.68
C ALA A 28 -9.59 17.62 -12.90
N PRO A 29 -10.01 18.00 -14.13
CA PRO A 29 -10.25 19.39 -14.47
C PRO A 29 -11.62 19.84 -13.99
N GLU A 30 -11.78 20.19 -12.71
CA GLU A 30 -12.89 21.05 -12.28
C GLU A 30 -12.63 21.65 -10.89
N SER A 31 -12.36 22.97 -10.90
CA SER A 31 -12.60 23.92 -9.80
C SER A 31 -11.99 23.61 -8.42
N TYR A 32 -10.69 23.85 -8.27
CA TYR A 32 -10.09 24.09 -6.96
C TYR A 32 -10.59 25.42 -6.40
N ASN A 33 -11.62 25.38 -5.54
CA ASN A 33 -12.07 26.56 -4.80
C ASN A 33 -12.55 26.27 -3.37
N SER A 34 -12.09 25.20 -2.70
CA SER A 34 -12.69 24.85 -1.38
C SER A 34 -11.77 24.37 -0.27
N LEU A 35 -10.48 24.75 -0.25
CA LEU A 35 -9.65 24.52 0.96
C LEU A 35 -8.87 25.74 1.46
N LEU A 36 -9.21 26.96 1.03
CA LEU A 36 -8.62 28.19 1.58
C LEU A 36 -9.69 29.21 1.99
N LEU A 37 -10.53 28.84 2.96
CA LEU A 37 -11.38 29.80 3.69
C LEU A 37 -11.15 29.72 5.20
N LEU A 38 -9.92 30.06 5.58
CA LEU A 38 -9.54 30.72 6.84
C LEU A 38 -8.10 31.22 6.57
N ASP A 39 -7.89 32.42 6.02
CA ASP A 39 -7.97 33.67 6.77
C ASP A 39 -7.96 34.88 5.81
N LYS A 40 -8.39 36.04 6.31
CA LYS A 40 -8.73 37.25 5.53
C LYS A 40 -7.53 38.08 5.00
N GLN A 41 -7.75 38.65 3.81
CA GLN A 41 -7.40 40.00 3.29
C GLN A 41 -5.94 40.54 3.42
N ASN A 42 -5.23 40.69 2.30
CA ASN A 42 -5.14 41.91 1.46
C ASN A 42 -3.92 41.85 0.50
N ASP A 43 -4.06 42.57 -0.62
CA ASP A 43 -3.04 42.99 -1.60
C ASP A 43 -2.54 42.01 -2.70
N ALA A 44 -3.11 42.24 -3.90
CA ALA A 44 -2.54 42.37 -5.26
C ALA A 44 -1.34 41.50 -5.75
N PRO A 45 -1.27 41.24 -7.08
CA PRO A 45 -0.94 39.94 -7.63
C PRO A 45 0.49 39.84 -8.17
N SER A 46 1.27 38.91 -7.62
CA SER A 46 2.44 38.32 -8.29
C SER A 46 2.91 37.14 -7.46
N THR A 47 3.28 36.04 -8.12
CA THR A 47 3.75 34.76 -7.55
C THR A 47 2.64 33.77 -7.16
N SER A 48 1.63 33.61 -8.02
CA SER A 48 0.78 32.41 -7.96
C SER A 48 1.58 31.19 -8.40
N MET A 49 1.59 30.16 -7.54
CA MET A 49 1.81 28.75 -7.86
C MET A 49 3.22 28.15 -7.65
N GLU A 50 3.83 28.37 -6.47
CA GLU A 50 4.83 27.45 -5.89
C GLU A 50 4.15 26.16 -5.34
N PHE A 51 3.25 25.54 -6.10
CA PHE A 51 2.67 24.25 -5.69
C PHE A 51 3.67 23.13 -5.98
N CYS A 52 4.47 22.82 -4.95
CA CYS A 52 4.86 21.46 -4.58
C CYS A 52 5.57 20.63 -5.67
N VAL A 53 6.70 21.12 -6.19
CA VAL A 53 7.71 20.21 -6.76
C VAL A 53 8.41 19.53 -5.58
N LEU A 54 7.74 18.58 -4.94
CA LEU A 54 8.44 17.68 -4.03
C LEU A 54 9.42 16.87 -4.85
N ASP A 55 10.68 16.89 -4.44
CA ASP A 55 11.71 16.05 -5.01
C ASP A 55 11.24 14.58 -4.98
N GLN A 56 11.28 13.90 -6.13
CA GLN A 56 10.90 12.50 -6.24
C GLN A 56 11.68 11.65 -5.23
N GLN A 57 12.95 11.99 -4.99
CA GLN A 57 13.79 11.35 -3.98
C GLN A 57 13.27 11.56 -2.56
N PHE A 58 12.74 12.75 -2.24
CA PHE A 58 12.12 13.02 -0.95
C PHE A 58 10.89 12.12 -0.72
N SER A 59 10.02 11.99 -1.73
CA SER A 59 8.81 11.17 -1.60
C SER A 59 9.12 9.68 -1.41
N VAL A 60 10.13 9.16 -2.12
CA VAL A 60 10.60 7.78 -1.94
C VAL A 60 11.21 7.58 -0.57
N ASN A 61 12.02 8.54 -0.09
CA ASN A 61 12.61 8.49 1.24
C ASN A 61 11.55 8.53 2.35
N LEU A 62 10.52 9.34 2.18
CA LEU A 62 9.39 9.42 3.10
C LEU A 62 8.61 8.10 3.13
N PHE A 63 8.33 7.52 1.95
CA PHE A 63 7.68 6.21 1.85
C PHE A 63 8.52 5.13 2.55
N ALA A 64 9.83 5.09 2.27
CA ALA A 64 10.75 4.15 2.90
C ALA A 64 10.80 4.32 4.42
N ALA A 65 10.79 5.56 4.93
CA ALA A 65 10.73 5.85 6.36
C ALA A 65 9.42 5.35 6.98
N CYS A 66 8.28 5.56 6.30
CA CYS A 66 6.98 5.05 6.74
C CYS A 66 6.94 3.53 6.79
N CYS A 67 7.45 2.84 5.75
CA CYS A 67 7.53 1.39 5.74
C CYS A 67 8.45 0.86 6.84
N ARG A 68 9.61 1.52 7.08
CA ARG A 68 10.51 1.15 8.18
C ARG A 68 9.86 1.33 9.54
N LEU A 69 9.12 2.42 9.74
CA LEU A 69 8.36 2.65 10.98
C LEU A 69 7.36 1.52 11.22
N LEU A 70 6.51 1.22 10.24
CA LEU A 70 5.53 0.13 10.34
C LEU A 70 6.21 -1.22 10.58
N TYR A 71 7.27 -1.53 9.83
CA TYR A 71 8.07 -2.74 10.01
C TYR A 71 8.59 -2.87 11.45
N THR A 72 9.19 -1.81 12.00
CA THR A 72 9.72 -1.80 13.36
C THR A 72 8.61 -2.01 14.40
N ILE A 73 7.45 -1.39 14.21
CA ILE A 73 6.32 -1.57 15.13
C ILE A 73 5.77 -3.00 15.05
N VAL A 74 5.57 -3.54 13.85
CA VAL A 74 5.13 -4.95 13.65
C VAL A 74 6.10 -5.91 14.33
N LYS A 75 7.41 -5.70 14.17
CA LYS A 75 8.45 -6.55 14.74
C LYS A 75 8.51 -6.53 16.27
N HIS A 76 8.37 -5.36 16.89
CA HIS A 76 8.67 -5.17 18.32
C HIS A 76 7.43 -4.98 19.21
N HIS A 77 6.28 -4.65 18.63
CA HIS A 77 5.05 -4.31 19.36
C HIS A 77 3.84 -5.13 18.90
N LYS A 78 4.04 -6.44 18.70
CA LYS A 78 3.03 -7.37 18.15
C LYS A 78 1.65 -7.31 18.82
N SER A 79 1.58 -7.21 20.16
CA SER A 79 0.31 -7.12 20.89
C SER A 79 -0.48 -5.85 20.57
N GLU A 80 0.22 -4.74 20.40
CA GLU A 80 -0.41 -3.46 20.07
C GLU A 80 -0.76 -3.39 18.58
N CYS A 81 0.03 -4.01 17.71
CA CYS A 81 -0.34 -4.20 16.30
C CYS A 81 -1.61 -5.03 16.15
N GLU A 82 -1.78 -6.09 16.95
CA GLU A 82 -2.98 -6.91 16.95
C GLU A 82 -4.21 -6.09 17.39
N ARG A 83 -4.09 -5.32 18.49
CA ARG A 83 -5.16 -4.42 18.97
C ARG A 83 -5.51 -3.32 17.96
N CYS A 84 -4.52 -2.81 17.25
CA CYS A 84 -4.66 -1.74 16.26
C CYS A 84 -4.64 -2.27 14.82
N ILE A 85 -5.05 -3.53 14.59
CA ILE A 85 -4.88 -4.18 13.29
C ILE A 85 -5.57 -3.43 12.14
N ALA A 86 -6.74 -2.85 12.40
CA ALA A 86 -7.47 -2.06 11.41
C ALA A 86 -6.67 -0.82 10.97
N VAL A 87 -5.98 -0.16 11.92
CA VAL A 87 -5.14 1.02 11.63
C VAL A 87 -3.89 0.62 10.84
N LEU A 88 -3.26 -0.50 11.22
CA LEU A 88 -2.12 -1.03 10.49
C LEU A 88 -2.51 -1.41 9.06
N GLU A 89 -3.64 -2.10 8.88
CA GLU A 89 -4.16 -2.51 7.59
C GLU A 89 -4.51 -1.32 6.69
N GLU A 90 -5.23 -0.32 7.22
CA GLU A 90 -5.54 0.93 6.52
C GLU A 90 -4.27 1.64 6.04
N SER A 91 -3.28 1.81 6.92
CA SER A 91 -2.01 2.46 6.57
C SER A 91 -1.24 1.70 5.50
N VAL A 92 -1.18 0.37 5.58
CA VAL A 92 -0.52 -0.46 4.57
C VAL A 92 -1.30 -0.44 3.25
N SER A 93 -2.64 -0.40 3.30
CA SER A 93 -3.50 -0.27 2.13
C SER A 93 -3.24 1.03 1.37
N VAL A 94 -3.19 2.16 2.09
CA VAL A 94 -2.90 3.47 1.49
C VAL A 94 -1.51 3.47 0.85
N LEU A 95 -0.50 2.90 1.50
CA LEU A 95 0.85 2.77 0.93
C LEU A 95 0.85 1.90 -0.33
N LEU A 96 0.05 0.84 -0.35
CA LEU A 96 -0.11 -0.01 -1.53
C LEU A 96 -0.82 0.74 -2.68
N HIS A 97 -1.84 1.55 -2.40
CA HIS A 97 -2.51 2.38 -3.41
C HIS A 97 -1.55 3.38 -4.07
N CYS A 98 -0.52 3.84 -3.35
CA CYS A 98 0.49 4.73 -3.93
C CYS A 98 1.30 4.08 -5.05
N LEU A 99 1.35 2.73 -5.07
CA LEU A 99 2.02 1.91 -6.09
C LEU A 99 1.13 1.60 -7.30
N GLU A 100 -0.14 1.99 -7.30
CA GLU A 100 -0.97 1.92 -8.51
C GLU A 100 -0.41 2.87 -9.57
N THR A 101 -0.14 2.35 -10.77
CA THR A 101 0.37 3.16 -11.87
C THR A 101 -0.77 3.52 -12.82
N LYS A 102 -1.07 4.82 -13.01
CA LYS A 102 -1.95 5.24 -14.12
C LYS A 102 -1.25 4.92 -15.45
N ASN A 103 -1.95 4.26 -16.36
CA ASN A 103 -1.43 3.94 -17.69
C ASN A 103 -0.92 5.22 -18.37
N ALA A 104 0.38 5.30 -18.63
CA ALA A 104 1.12 6.54 -18.95
C ALA A 104 0.76 7.18 -20.31
N HIS A 105 -0.16 6.58 -21.07
CA HIS A 105 -0.56 7.07 -22.39
C HIS A 105 -1.36 8.38 -22.38
N LEU A 106 -1.72 8.94 -21.22
CA LEU A 106 -2.50 10.19 -21.10
C LEU A 106 -1.78 11.30 -20.29
N ALA A 107 -0.48 11.16 -19.99
CA ALA A 107 0.21 12.06 -19.07
C ALA A 107 0.74 13.34 -19.75
N VAL A 108 -0.12 14.34 -19.97
CA VAL A 108 0.31 15.73 -20.26
C VAL A 108 0.60 16.51 -18.95
N ARG A 109 0.21 15.98 -17.79
CA ARG A 109 0.45 16.64 -16.49
C ARG A 109 1.06 15.67 -15.50
N ARG A 110 2.38 15.78 -15.29
CA ARG A 110 3.12 15.07 -14.25
C ARG A 110 2.69 15.68 -12.90
N GLY A 111 1.67 15.08 -12.28
CA GLY A 111 1.16 15.50 -10.98
C GLY A 111 2.21 15.32 -9.88
N CYS A 112 1.95 15.93 -8.72
CA CYS A 112 2.78 15.71 -7.54
C CYS A 112 2.84 14.19 -7.25
N PHE A 113 4.05 13.65 -7.03
CA PHE A 113 4.31 12.22 -6.80
C PHE A 113 4.16 11.27 -8.00
N SER A 114 4.29 11.69 -9.25
CA SER A 114 4.43 10.72 -10.35
C SER A 114 5.75 9.94 -10.20
N TRP A 115 5.72 8.77 -9.58
CA TRP A 115 6.89 7.89 -9.52
C TRP A 115 7.16 7.29 -10.89
N GLU A 116 8.42 7.33 -11.31
CA GLU A 116 8.87 6.51 -12.42
C GLU A 116 8.94 5.04 -11.95
N LEU A 117 9.05 4.14 -12.92
CA LEU A 117 8.98 2.70 -12.68
C LEU A 117 10.01 2.24 -11.64
N GLU A 118 11.22 2.79 -11.69
CA GLU A 118 12.31 2.42 -10.78
C GLU A 118 12.01 2.78 -9.32
N GLU A 119 11.42 3.95 -9.07
CA GLU A 119 11.01 4.38 -7.73
C GLU A 119 9.83 3.56 -7.21
N GLY A 120 8.88 3.22 -8.09
CA GLY A 120 7.79 2.31 -7.76
C GLY A 120 8.32 0.95 -7.30
N VAL A 121 9.31 0.40 -8.01
CA VAL A 121 9.99 -0.86 -7.66
C VAL A 121 10.70 -0.76 -6.31
N LYS A 122 11.41 0.35 -6.04
CA LYS A 122 12.06 0.61 -4.73
C LYS A 122 11.03 0.65 -3.60
N CYS A 123 9.94 1.38 -3.79
CA CYS A 123 8.86 1.50 -2.80
C CYS A 123 8.18 0.15 -2.54
N ALA A 124 7.88 -0.62 -3.58
CA ALA A 124 7.41 -2.01 -3.46
C ALA A 124 8.37 -2.87 -2.62
N GLY A 125 9.67 -2.73 -2.83
CA GLY A 125 10.69 -3.42 -2.04
C GLY A 125 10.61 -3.11 -0.53
N PHE A 126 10.29 -1.89 -0.14
CA PHE A 126 10.08 -1.52 1.26
C PHE A 126 8.76 -2.07 1.83
N LEU A 127 7.67 -1.98 1.05
CA LEU A 127 6.37 -2.50 1.46
C LEU A 127 6.41 -4.02 1.65
N ARG A 128 7.13 -4.74 0.77
CA ARG A 128 7.37 -6.17 0.86
C ARG A 128 7.88 -6.60 2.24
N ARG A 129 8.79 -5.83 2.84
CA ARG A 129 9.37 -6.15 4.15
C ARG A 129 8.33 -6.18 5.26
N ILE A 130 7.28 -5.38 5.16
CA ILE A 130 6.17 -5.39 6.12
C ILE A 130 5.40 -6.71 6.01
N TYR A 131 5.09 -7.15 4.79
CA TYR A 131 4.41 -8.43 4.55
C TYR A 131 5.24 -9.64 5.02
N GLU A 132 6.55 -9.61 4.76
CA GLU A 132 7.47 -10.63 5.28
C GLU A 132 7.48 -10.65 6.82
N GLU A 133 7.48 -9.48 7.48
CA GLU A 133 7.46 -9.40 8.94
C GLU A 133 6.13 -9.85 9.55
N ILE A 134 5.00 -9.55 8.90
CA ILE A 134 3.68 -10.06 9.32
C ILE A 134 3.70 -11.58 9.37
N ARG A 135 4.33 -12.24 8.39
CA ARG A 135 4.53 -13.70 8.41
C ARG A 135 5.41 -14.15 9.58
N GLN A 136 6.50 -13.42 9.89
CA GLN A 136 7.37 -13.79 11.02
C GLN A 136 6.64 -13.69 12.36
N GLN A 137 5.72 -12.74 12.49
CA GLN A 137 4.88 -12.55 13.68
C GLN A 137 3.61 -13.43 13.65
N LYS A 138 3.71 -14.67 13.14
CA LYS A 138 2.58 -15.60 12.91
C LYS A 138 1.73 -15.79 14.16
N ASP A 139 2.34 -15.83 15.35
CA ASP A 139 1.64 -16.07 16.61
C ASP A 139 0.56 -15.04 16.94
N ALA A 140 0.72 -13.79 16.49
CA ALA A 140 -0.21 -12.70 16.77
C ALA A 140 -0.97 -12.23 15.52
N LEU A 141 -0.34 -12.25 14.34
CA LEU A 141 -0.88 -11.62 13.14
C LEU A 141 -1.37 -12.59 12.06
N ALA A 142 -1.21 -13.91 12.24
CA ALA A 142 -1.65 -14.90 11.25
C ALA A 142 -3.14 -14.77 10.90
N GLN A 143 -3.99 -14.62 11.92
CA GLN A 143 -5.45 -14.49 11.78
C GLN A 143 -5.86 -13.20 11.03
N HIS A 144 -4.92 -12.32 10.75
CA HIS A 144 -5.16 -11.05 10.05
C HIS A 144 -4.40 -10.95 8.73
N SER A 145 -3.53 -11.92 8.42
CA SER A 145 -2.70 -11.92 7.21
C SER A 145 -3.54 -11.90 5.92
N PHE A 146 -4.72 -12.53 5.96
CA PHE A 146 -5.65 -12.56 4.84
C PHE A 146 -6.21 -11.17 4.48
N LYS A 147 -6.26 -10.24 5.44
CA LYS A 147 -6.73 -8.87 5.18
C LYS A 147 -5.75 -8.16 4.25
N PHE A 148 -4.46 -8.18 4.58
CA PHE A 148 -3.40 -7.62 3.73
C PHE A 148 -3.34 -8.30 2.35
N LEU A 149 -3.48 -9.63 2.32
CA LEU A 149 -3.52 -10.38 1.06
C LEU A 149 -4.73 -9.97 0.21
N SER A 150 -5.89 -9.77 0.84
CA SER A 150 -7.11 -9.37 0.16
C SER A 150 -6.98 -8.00 -0.50
N THR A 151 -6.41 -7.04 0.23
CA THR A 151 -6.16 -5.68 -0.25
C THR A 151 -5.17 -5.68 -1.41
N TYR A 152 -4.09 -6.45 -1.31
CA TYR A 152 -3.15 -6.61 -2.42
C TYR A 152 -3.82 -7.18 -3.68
N ILE A 153 -4.57 -8.28 -3.56
CA ILE A 153 -5.26 -8.90 -4.70
C ILE A 153 -6.23 -7.91 -5.32
N TRP A 154 -7.03 -7.22 -4.50
CA TRP A 154 -7.99 -6.23 -4.94
C TRP A 154 -7.35 -5.11 -5.77
N VAL A 155 -6.25 -4.55 -5.26
CA VAL A 155 -5.51 -3.48 -5.95
C VAL A 155 -4.84 -4.01 -7.22
N TYR A 156 -4.15 -5.16 -7.14
CA TYR A 156 -3.47 -5.78 -8.28
C TYR A 156 -4.44 -6.09 -9.43
N SER A 157 -5.64 -6.58 -9.12
CA SER A 157 -6.69 -6.89 -10.09
C SER A 157 -7.37 -5.66 -10.70
N GLY A 158 -6.88 -4.44 -10.39
CA GLY A 158 -7.41 -3.20 -10.96
C GLY A 158 -8.70 -2.72 -10.30
N CYS A 159 -9.00 -3.19 -9.09
CA CYS A 159 -10.15 -2.73 -8.32
C CYS A 159 -9.78 -1.63 -7.30
N GLY A 160 -8.53 -1.19 -7.27
CA GLY A 160 -8.04 -0.11 -6.40
C GLY A 160 -8.61 1.29 -6.74
N PRO A 161 -8.29 2.31 -5.92
CA PRO A 161 -8.74 3.69 -6.13
C PRO A 161 -8.49 4.24 -7.53
N LEU A 162 -7.36 3.90 -8.15
CA LEU A 162 -7.04 4.35 -9.51
C LEU A 162 -7.57 3.42 -10.60
N LYS A 163 -8.11 2.25 -10.23
CA LYS A 163 -8.59 1.18 -11.13
C LYS A 163 -7.57 0.80 -12.21
N ALA A 164 -6.29 0.98 -11.91
CA ALA A 164 -5.21 0.88 -12.88
C ALA A 164 -4.40 -0.41 -12.72
N GLY A 165 -4.51 -1.06 -11.55
CA GLY A 165 -3.71 -2.22 -11.22
C GLY A 165 -2.28 -1.85 -10.82
N ILE A 166 -1.47 -2.88 -10.61
CA ILE A 166 -0.04 -2.73 -10.29
C ILE A 166 0.76 -3.19 -11.51
N GLN A 167 1.73 -2.37 -11.93
CA GLN A 167 2.63 -2.75 -13.01
C GLN A 167 3.46 -3.98 -12.64
N ARG A 168 3.80 -4.77 -13.66
CA ARG A 168 4.45 -6.07 -13.49
C ARG A 168 5.75 -5.98 -12.69
N GLU A 169 6.60 -5.00 -12.95
CA GLU A 169 7.91 -4.85 -12.31
C GLU A 169 7.77 -4.50 -10.82
N ILE A 170 6.81 -3.62 -10.49
CA ILE A 170 6.47 -3.26 -9.11
C ILE A 170 5.92 -4.48 -8.37
N ASP A 171 5.05 -5.22 -9.04
CA ASP A 171 4.45 -6.44 -8.54
C ASP A 171 5.47 -7.58 -8.32
N GLU A 172 6.42 -7.78 -9.25
CA GLU A 172 7.55 -8.70 -9.09
C GLU A 172 8.37 -8.35 -7.84
N ALA A 173 8.56 -7.06 -7.56
CA ALA A 173 9.23 -6.60 -6.35
C ALA A 173 8.42 -6.86 -5.07
N LEU A 174 7.07 -6.85 -5.12
CA LEU A 174 6.19 -7.19 -4.00
C LEU A 174 6.05 -8.70 -3.77
N ARG A 175 6.20 -9.51 -4.82
CA ARG A 175 5.82 -10.92 -4.86
C ARG A 175 6.34 -11.78 -3.69
N PRO A 176 7.61 -11.67 -3.24
CA PRO A 176 8.07 -12.49 -2.12
C PRO A 176 7.31 -12.19 -0.81
N GLY A 177 6.88 -10.95 -0.61
CA GLY A 177 6.04 -10.57 0.54
C GLY A 177 4.61 -11.07 0.40
N VAL A 178 4.05 -11.07 -0.81
CA VAL A 178 2.74 -11.67 -1.08
C VAL A 178 2.75 -13.17 -0.79
N TYR A 179 3.78 -13.88 -1.23
CA TYR A 179 3.97 -15.29 -0.87
C TYR A 179 4.14 -15.49 0.63
N ALA A 180 4.80 -14.56 1.33
CA ALA A 180 4.89 -14.61 2.77
C ALA A 180 3.50 -14.50 3.44
N LEU A 181 2.61 -13.64 2.94
CA LEU A 181 1.23 -13.56 3.42
C LEU A 181 0.44 -14.84 3.14
N ILE A 182 0.61 -15.46 1.96
CA ILE A 182 -0.05 -16.73 1.62
C ILE A 182 0.37 -17.84 2.59
N ASP A 183 1.66 -17.92 2.93
CA ASP A 183 2.17 -18.90 3.89
C ASP A 183 1.71 -18.62 5.35
N ALA A 184 1.42 -17.37 5.67
CA ALA A 184 0.86 -16.98 6.96
C ALA A 184 -0.63 -17.32 7.07
N CYS A 185 -1.37 -17.28 5.96
CA CYS A 185 -2.80 -17.58 5.92
C CYS A 185 -3.09 -19.06 6.18
N SER A 186 -4.16 -19.34 6.92
CA SER A 186 -4.70 -20.70 7.05
C SER A 186 -5.47 -21.11 5.79
N THR A 187 -5.75 -22.41 5.66
CA THR A 187 -6.61 -22.91 4.58
C THR A 187 -8.01 -22.30 4.62
N ASN A 188 -8.53 -22.03 5.82
CA ASN A 188 -9.84 -21.41 6.01
C ASN A 188 -9.84 -19.95 5.54
N ASP A 189 -8.76 -19.21 5.81
CA ASP A 189 -8.61 -17.83 5.35
C ASP A 189 -8.60 -17.75 3.82
N LEU A 190 -7.85 -18.63 3.17
CA LEU A 190 -7.78 -18.68 1.71
C LEU A 190 -9.12 -19.11 1.08
N GLN A 191 -9.83 -20.04 1.73
CA GLN A 191 -11.18 -20.43 1.30
C GLN A 191 -12.18 -19.27 1.48
N TYR A 192 -12.08 -18.53 2.59
CA TYR A 192 -12.88 -17.34 2.83
C TYR A 192 -12.65 -16.29 1.73
N LEU A 193 -11.39 -15.97 1.40
CA LEU A 193 -11.05 -15.05 0.31
C LEU A 193 -11.62 -15.52 -1.04
N HIS A 194 -11.49 -16.80 -1.35
CA HIS A 194 -12.04 -17.38 -2.57
C HIS A 194 -13.56 -17.20 -2.67
N THR A 195 -14.29 -17.35 -1.56
CA THR A 195 -15.74 -17.12 -1.50
C THR A 195 -16.09 -15.64 -1.60
N VAL A 196 -15.40 -14.77 -0.86
CA VAL A 196 -15.68 -13.32 -0.82
C VAL A 196 -15.42 -12.66 -2.18
N PHE A 197 -14.38 -13.06 -2.90
CA PHE A 197 -14.10 -12.49 -4.21
C PHE A 197 -15.12 -12.86 -5.28
N GLY A 198 -15.91 -13.92 -5.08
CA GLY A 198 -16.87 -14.38 -6.08
C GLY A 198 -16.22 -14.71 -7.42
N GLU A 199 -17.00 -14.81 -8.49
CA GLU A 199 -16.45 -14.96 -9.83
C GLU A 199 -15.87 -13.64 -10.33
N GLY A 200 -14.59 -13.63 -10.75
CA GLY A 200 -13.97 -12.43 -11.30
C GLY A 200 -12.45 -12.39 -11.24
N PRO A 201 -11.86 -11.22 -11.60
CA PRO A 201 -10.41 -11.03 -11.66
C PRO A 201 -9.70 -11.34 -10.34
N CYS A 202 -10.25 -10.93 -9.20
CA CYS A 202 -9.66 -11.16 -7.88
C CYS A 202 -9.54 -12.65 -7.54
N ARG A 203 -10.57 -13.44 -7.85
CA ARG A 203 -10.55 -14.90 -7.63
C ARG A 203 -9.54 -15.61 -8.53
N ASN A 204 -9.45 -15.18 -9.79
CA ASN A 204 -8.45 -15.72 -10.72
C ASN A 204 -7.02 -15.38 -10.27
N THR A 205 -6.78 -14.15 -9.80
CA THR A 205 -5.51 -13.74 -9.21
C THR A 205 -5.16 -14.57 -7.98
N LEU A 206 -6.10 -14.79 -7.05
CA LEU A 206 -5.90 -15.64 -5.88
C LEU A 206 -5.49 -17.07 -6.29
N ALA A 207 -6.20 -17.66 -7.24
CA ALA A 207 -5.92 -19.02 -7.72
C ALA A 207 -4.53 -19.12 -8.37
N GLY A 208 -4.15 -18.12 -9.19
CA GLY A 208 -2.82 -18.05 -9.80
C GLY A 208 -1.71 -17.94 -8.76
N LEU A 209 -1.87 -17.03 -7.79
CA LEU A 209 -0.90 -16.87 -6.70
C LEU A 209 -0.73 -18.14 -5.85
N GLN A 210 -1.82 -18.84 -5.54
CA GLN A 210 -1.75 -20.11 -4.81
C GLN A 210 -1.04 -21.19 -5.62
N HIS A 211 -1.33 -21.28 -6.92
CA HIS A 211 -0.67 -22.24 -7.80
C HIS A 211 0.84 -21.97 -7.89
N ASP A 212 1.23 -20.71 -8.09
CA ASP A 212 2.63 -20.31 -8.19
C ASP A 212 3.38 -20.51 -6.86
N TYR A 213 2.74 -20.20 -5.74
CA TYR A 213 3.28 -20.47 -4.41
C TYR A 213 3.56 -21.97 -4.21
N LYS A 214 2.59 -22.83 -4.53
CA LYS A 214 2.76 -24.29 -4.42
C LYS A 214 3.90 -24.81 -5.29
N ARG A 215 3.97 -24.35 -6.55
CA ARG A 215 5.02 -24.75 -7.50
C ARG A 215 6.42 -24.40 -6.99
N ASN A 216 6.58 -23.22 -6.40
CA ASN A 216 7.90 -22.70 -6.02
C ASN A 216 8.33 -23.12 -4.61
N PHE A 217 7.41 -23.41 -3.68
CA PHE A 217 7.76 -23.61 -2.26
C PHE A 217 7.24 -24.90 -1.62
N GLN A 218 6.23 -25.60 -2.19
CA GLN A 218 5.75 -26.88 -1.62
C GLN A 218 6.49 -28.12 -2.12
N TYR A 219 7.32 -28.01 -3.17
CA TYR A 219 8.04 -29.16 -3.76
C TYR A 219 9.54 -29.25 -3.40
N GLU A 220 10.08 -28.38 -2.53
CA GLU A 220 11.49 -28.46 -2.08
C GLU A 220 11.73 -29.44 -0.91
N GLY A 221 10.77 -30.33 -0.63
CA GLY A 221 10.81 -31.27 0.51
C GLY A 221 11.17 -32.72 0.17
N LYS A 222 11.95 -32.99 -0.89
CA LYS A 222 12.60 -34.29 -1.11
C LYS A 222 13.99 -34.10 -1.73
N VAL A 223 14.98 -33.92 -0.86
CA VAL A 223 16.37 -34.35 -1.12
C VAL A 223 16.79 -35.24 0.03
#